data_AF-A0A6V8Q9L6-F1
#
_entry.id   AF-A0A6V8Q9L6-F1
#
_cell.length_a   1.000
_cell.length_b   1.000
_cell.length_c   1.000
_cell.angle_alpha   90.00
_cell.angle_beta   90.00
_cell.angle_gamma   90.00
#
_symmetry.space_group_name_H-M   'P 1'
#
loop_
_entity.id
_entity.type
_entity.pdbx_description
1 polymer ?
#
loop_
_entity_poly.entity_id
_entity_poly.type
_entity_poly.pdbx_seq_one_letter_code
_entity_poly.pdbx_strand_id
1 'polypeptide(L)'
;MGAKALVRKVARESVAERWGIRPGDRLLSLNGNRLRDVFDYQLLIQEPELELLMQRDGNLITLHILKEESQDLGIEFENSLFDGVKKCNSNCLFCFVDQMPNGLRRTLYFKDDDYRLSFLHGNFITLNNLTEEEAERIVKFRISPLYVSLQSFPANGYIFSRYLR
;
A
#
# COMPACT_ATOMS: atom_id res chain seq x y z
N MET A 1 -4.78 -9.08 -9.71
CA MET A 1 -5.40 -9.49 -8.43
C MET A 1 -4.56 -8.86 -7.33
N GLY A 2 -5.01 -7.72 -6.79
CA GLY A 2 -4.29 -6.99 -5.74
C GLY A 2 -4.07 -7.87 -4.52
N ALA A 3 -2.90 -7.74 -3.90
CA ALA A 3 -2.45 -8.59 -2.80
C ALA A 3 -3.28 -8.35 -1.54
N LYS A 4 -4.46 -8.97 -1.41
CA LYS A 4 -5.34 -8.85 -0.23
C LYS A 4 -4.55 -8.92 1.09
N ALA A 5 -5.01 -8.20 2.13
CA ALA A 5 -4.39 -8.17 3.45
C ALA A 5 -4.40 -9.57 4.11
N LEU A 6 -3.42 -10.39 3.75
CA LEU A 6 -3.25 -11.77 4.16
C LEU A 6 -2.51 -11.80 5.48
N VAL A 7 -3.14 -12.39 6.48
CA VAL A 7 -2.58 -12.57 7.81
C VAL A 7 -1.46 -13.58 7.71
N ARG A 8 -0.23 -13.13 7.99
CA ARG A 8 0.96 -13.97 8.05
C ARG A 8 1.15 -14.56 9.45
N LYS A 9 0.95 -13.73 10.47
CA LYS A 9 1.16 -14.10 11.87
C LYS A 9 0.15 -13.40 12.76
N VAL A 10 -0.19 -14.06 13.85
CA VAL A 10 -0.97 -13.50 14.96
C VAL A 10 -0.12 -13.60 16.21
N ALA A 11 -0.01 -12.51 16.96
CA ALA A 11 0.73 -12.47 18.22
C ALA A 11 0.01 -13.29 19.30
N ARG A 12 0.78 -13.94 20.17
CA ARG A 12 0.21 -14.67 21.33
C ARG A 12 -0.43 -13.69 22.30
N GLU A 13 -1.50 -14.13 22.95
CA GLU A 13 -2.29 -13.39 23.94
C GLU A 13 -2.88 -12.08 23.38
N SER A 14 -2.89 -11.93 22.05
CA SER A 14 -3.40 -10.76 21.35
C SER A 14 -4.92 -10.77 21.23
N VAL A 15 -5.49 -9.61 20.90
CA VAL A 15 -6.93 -9.51 20.61
C VAL A 15 -7.28 -10.42 19.43
N ALA A 16 -6.48 -10.44 18.36
CA ALA A 16 -6.69 -11.28 17.20
C ALA A 16 -6.72 -12.78 17.55
N GLU A 17 -5.81 -13.25 18.42
CA GLU A 17 -5.80 -14.65 18.86
C GLU A 17 -7.07 -15.01 19.65
N ARG A 18 -7.49 -14.15 20.58
CA ARG A 18 -8.73 -14.34 21.37
C ARG A 18 -9.98 -14.41 20.50
N TRP A 19 -10.01 -13.66 19.40
CA TRP A 19 -11.09 -13.66 18.41
C TRP A 19 -10.94 -14.74 17.33
N GLY A 20 -9.95 -15.63 17.46
CA GLY A 20 -9.77 -16.79 16.60
C GLY A 20 -9.30 -16.44 15.17
N ILE A 21 -8.68 -15.27 14.99
CA ILE A 21 -7.97 -14.90 13.76
C ILE A 21 -6.69 -15.72 13.68
N ARG A 22 -6.34 -16.18 12.47
CA ARG A 22 -5.20 -17.09 12.26
C ARG A 22 -4.43 -16.73 10.99
N PRO A 23 -3.16 -17.17 10.89
CA PRO A 23 -2.44 -17.16 9.62
C PRO A 23 -3.25 -17.80 8.48
N GLY A 24 -3.22 -17.18 7.30
CA GLY A 24 -3.99 -17.61 6.13
C GLY A 24 -5.32 -16.89 5.95
N ASP A 25 -5.84 -16.25 6.99
CA ASP A 25 -7.04 -15.42 6.88
C ASP A 25 -6.76 -14.15 6.05
N ARG A 26 -7.77 -13.64 5.35
CA ARG A 26 -7.67 -12.39 4.59
C ARG A 26 -8.61 -11.35 5.15
N LEU A 27 -8.08 -10.22 5.59
CA LEU A 27 -8.88 -9.05 5.95
C LEU A 27 -9.32 -8.34 4.65
N LEU A 28 -10.62 -8.19 4.47
CA LEU A 28 -11.22 -7.56 3.28
C LEU A 28 -11.59 -6.09 3.54
N SER A 29 -12.18 -5.82 4.70
CA SER A 29 -12.51 -4.48 5.14
C SER A 29 -12.52 -4.39 6.66
N LEU A 30 -12.38 -3.16 7.15
CA LEU A 30 -12.47 -2.81 8.56
C LEU A 30 -13.42 -1.61 8.68
N ASN A 31 -14.46 -1.72 9.52
CA ASN A 31 -15.54 -0.74 9.66
C ASN A 31 -16.16 -0.36 8.31
N GLY A 32 -16.39 -1.36 7.45
CA GLY A 32 -16.90 -1.18 6.08
C GLY A 32 -15.90 -0.57 5.08
N ASN A 33 -14.71 -0.15 5.52
CA ASN A 33 -13.69 0.46 4.67
C ASN A 33 -12.73 -0.60 4.12
N ARG A 34 -12.56 -0.61 2.79
CA ARG A 34 -11.56 -1.46 2.14
C ARG A 34 -10.16 -0.90 2.36
N LEU A 35 -9.24 -1.75 2.80
CA LEU A 35 -7.86 -1.38 3.06
C LEU A 35 -7.04 -1.40 1.76
N ARG A 36 -6.35 -0.31 1.44
CA ARG A 36 -5.39 -0.23 0.32
C ARG A 36 -3.99 -0.66 0.74
N ASP A 37 -3.63 -0.36 1.99
CA ASP A 37 -2.31 -0.59 2.55
C ASP A 37 -2.34 -0.59 4.08
N VAL A 38 -1.17 -0.80 4.68
CA VAL A 38 -0.97 -0.79 6.14
C VAL A 38 -1.32 0.55 6.78
N PHE A 39 -1.28 1.68 6.07
CA PHE A 39 -1.63 2.97 6.65
C PHE A 39 -3.14 3.07 6.93
N ASP A 40 -3.96 2.57 6.01
CA ASP A 40 -5.40 2.47 6.24
C ASP A 40 -5.70 1.58 7.45
N TYR A 41 -5.00 0.44 7.57
CA TYR A 41 -5.14 -0.45 8.74
C TYR A 41 -4.77 0.27 10.04
N GLN A 42 -3.61 0.92 10.08
CA GLN A 42 -3.11 1.61 11.28
C GLN A 42 -4.02 2.77 11.71
N LEU A 43 -4.70 3.43 10.79
CA LEU A 43 -5.68 4.46 11.12
C LEU A 43 -6.97 3.86 11.68
N LEU A 44 -7.55 2.90 10.97
CA LEU A 44 -8.85 2.36 11.32
C LEU A 44 -8.82 1.51 12.60
N ILE A 45 -7.67 0.89 12.90
CA ILE A 45 -7.50 0.10 14.12
C ILE A 45 -7.48 0.93 15.40
N GLN A 46 -7.40 2.26 15.32
CA GLN A 46 -7.39 3.10 16.52
C GLN A 46 -8.73 3.05 17.26
N GLU A 47 -9.84 2.80 16.55
CA GLU A 47 -11.19 2.75 17.11
C GLU A 47 -11.37 1.58 18.09
N PRO A 48 -12.15 1.75 19.19
CA PRO A 48 -12.40 0.69 20.17
C PRO A 48 -13.39 -0.37 19.67
N GLU A 49 -14.35 0.01 18.85
CA GLU A 49 -15.34 -0.87 18.23
C GLU A 49 -14.96 -1.11 16.77
N LEU A 50 -14.73 -2.37 16.42
CA LEU A 50 -14.27 -2.75 15.09
C LEU A 50 -15.15 -3.84 14.49
N GLU A 51 -15.61 -3.63 13.27
CA GLU A 51 -16.22 -4.65 12.42
C GLU A 51 -15.20 -5.09 11.36
N LEU A 52 -14.71 -6.33 11.48
CA LEU A 52 -13.79 -6.93 10.52
C LEU A 52 -14.55 -7.86 9.59
N LEU A 53 -14.50 -7.59 8.29
CA LEU A 53 -14.91 -8.54 7.27
C LEU A 53 -13.71 -9.34 6.80
N MET A 54 -13.73 -10.63 7.03
CA MET A 54 -12.63 -11.55 6.75
C MET A 54 -13.04 -12.64 5.76
N GLN A 55 -12.07 -13.20 5.06
CA GLN A 55 -12.22 -14.39 4.23
C GLN A 55 -11.30 -15.51 4.74
N ARG A 56 -11.89 -16.67 4.99
CA ARG A 56 -11.19 -17.91 5.39
C ARG A 56 -11.70 -19.07 4.54
N ASP A 57 -10.80 -19.78 3.86
CA ASP A 57 -11.13 -20.94 3.01
C ASP A 57 -12.27 -20.68 2.00
N GLY A 58 -12.33 -19.44 1.48
CA GLY A 58 -13.37 -18.99 0.54
C GLY A 58 -14.63 -18.42 1.20
N ASN A 59 -14.89 -18.74 2.47
CA ASN A 59 -16.04 -18.24 3.22
C ASN A 59 -15.80 -16.84 3.79
N LEU A 60 -16.86 -16.03 3.84
CA LEU A 60 -16.85 -14.72 4.49
C LEU A 60 -17.23 -14.85 5.97
N ILE A 61 -16.51 -14.15 6.83
CA ILE A 61 -16.71 -14.13 8.28
C ILE A 61 -16.70 -12.67 8.72
N THR A 62 -17.71 -12.24 9.46
CA THR A 62 -17.73 -10.92 10.10
C THR A 62 -17.44 -11.08 11.59
N LEU A 63 -16.49 -10.31 12.11
CA LEU A 63 -16.15 -10.27 13.54
C LEU A 63 -16.41 -8.87 14.08
N HIS A 64 -17.08 -8.78 15.23
CA HIS A 64 -17.29 -7.53 15.95
C HIS A 64 -16.41 -7.52 17.19
N ILE A 65 -15.31 -6.78 17.14
CA ILE A 65 -14.28 -6.75 18.19
C ILE A 65 -14.46 -5.48 19.02
N LEU A 66 -14.52 -5.64 20.34
CA LEU A 66 -14.38 -4.54 21.30
C LEU A 66 -13.00 -4.61 21.95
N LYS A 67 -12.27 -3.50 21.94
CA LYS A 67 -10.92 -3.38 22.48
C LYS A 67 -10.69 -2.00 23.09
N GLU A 68 -9.55 -1.81 23.73
CA GLU A 68 -9.14 -0.48 24.18
C GLU A 68 -8.81 0.44 22.98
N GLU A 69 -9.02 1.74 23.16
CA GLU A 69 -8.65 2.74 22.16
C GLU A 69 -7.14 2.63 21.85
N SER A 70 -6.77 2.74 20.57
CA SER A 70 -5.39 2.60 20.10
C SER A 70 -4.69 1.25 20.37
N GLN A 71 -5.38 0.27 20.99
CA GLN A 71 -4.83 -1.08 21.18
C GLN A 71 -4.72 -1.80 19.82
N ASP A 72 -3.57 -2.40 19.53
CA ASP A 72 -3.39 -3.21 18.32
C ASP A 72 -4.07 -4.58 18.46
N LEU A 73 -4.48 -5.17 17.34
CA LEU A 73 -5.00 -6.53 17.31
C LEU A 73 -3.91 -7.59 17.40
N GLY A 74 -2.65 -7.23 17.10
CA GLY A 74 -1.54 -8.18 17.04
C GLY A 74 -1.51 -9.01 15.76
N ILE A 75 -1.92 -8.40 14.63
CA ILE A 75 -1.91 -9.01 13.30
C ILE A 75 -0.69 -8.54 12.52
N GLU A 76 0.10 -9.48 12.01
CA GLU A 76 1.16 -9.21 11.04
C GLU A 76 0.68 -9.66 9.65
N PHE A 77 0.68 -8.73 8.69
CA PHE A 77 0.32 -9.02 7.31
C PHE A 77 1.53 -9.48 6.49
N GLU A 78 1.30 -10.26 5.45
CA GLU A 78 2.36 -10.72 4.54
C GLU A 78 2.96 -9.57 3.71
N ASN A 79 2.14 -8.61 3.31
CA ASN A 79 2.56 -7.43 2.53
C ASN A 79 1.98 -6.17 3.17
N SER A 80 2.70 -5.05 3.08
CA SER A 80 2.20 -3.75 3.54
C SER A 80 1.29 -3.04 2.52
N LEU A 81 1.31 -3.46 1.26
CA LEU A 81 0.47 -2.89 0.19
C LEU A 81 -0.57 -3.93 -0.24
N PHE A 82 -1.83 -3.67 0.08
CA PHE A 82 -2.91 -4.64 -0.07
C PHE A 82 -3.56 -4.64 -1.47
N ASP A 83 -3.35 -3.57 -2.23
CA ASP A 83 -3.73 -3.48 -3.63
C ASP A 83 -2.56 -3.78 -4.59
N GLY A 84 -1.37 -4.05 -4.05
CA GLY A 84 -0.13 -4.29 -4.78
C GLY A 84 0.68 -3.02 -5.04
N VAL A 85 1.86 -3.19 -5.63
CA VAL A 85 2.77 -2.08 -5.95
C VAL A 85 2.28 -1.34 -7.20
N LYS A 86 2.27 -0.01 -7.14
CA LYS A 86 2.00 0.81 -8.32
C LYS A 86 3.14 0.76 -9.32
N LYS A 87 2.77 0.53 -10.59
CA LYS A 87 3.71 0.54 -11.70
C LYS A 87 3.87 1.96 -12.24
N CYS A 88 5.11 2.39 -12.43
CA CYS A 88 5.44 3.60 -13.16
C CYS A 88 4.92 3.52 -14.61
N ASN A 89 4.22 4.56 -15.07
CA ASN A 89 3.73 4.70 -16.44
C ASN A 89 4.57 5.64 -17.30
N SER A 90 5.65 6.21 -16.74
CA SER A 90 6.49 7.19 -17.43
C SER A 90 7.46 6.53 -18.41
N ASN A 91 7.48 7.01 -19.65
CA ASN A 91 8.36 6.54 -20.72
C ASN A 91 9.59 7.45 -20.86
N CYS A 92 10.34 7.60 -19.77
CA CYS A 92 11.54 8.43 -19.76
C CYS A 92 12.58 7.88 -20.75
N LEU A 93 13.13 8.74 -21.60
CA LEU A 93 14.19 8.38 -22.56
C LEU A 93 15.41 7.72 -21.89
N PHE A 94 15.69 8.10 -20.64
CA PHE A 94 16.81 7.61 -19.85
C PHE A 94 16.42 6.49 -18.85
N CYS A 95 15.27 5.84 -19.02
CA CYS A 95 14.83 4.83 -18.07
C CYS A 95 15.75 3.59 -18.09
N PHE A 96 16.52 3.38 -17.02
CA PHE A 96 17.42 2.23 -16.88
C PHE A 96 16.72 0.88 -17.04
N VAL A 97 15.48 0.77 -16.53
CA VAL A 97 14.69 -0.47 -16.61
C VAL A 97 14.31 -0.79 -18.06
N ASP A 98 13.93 0.22 -18.84
CA ASP A 98 13.58 0.05 -20.26
C ASP A 98 14.82 -0.24 -21.13
N GLN A 99 16.01 0.15 -20.68
CA GLN A 99 17.29 -0.08 -21.37
C GLN A 99 17.95 -1.42 -21.02
N MET A 100 17.37 -2.24 -20.14
CA MET A 100 17.95 -3.53 -19.78
C MET A 100 17.88 -4.56 -20.94
N PRO A 101 18.89 -5.46 -21.06
CA PRO A 101 18.87 -6.51 -22.06
C PRO A 101 17.71 -7.49 -21.80
N ASN A 102 17.22 -8.14 -22.86
CA ASN A 102 16.19 -9.17 -22.77
C ASN A 102 16.69 -10.47 -22.09
N GLY A 103 15.77 -11.23 -21.49
CA GLY A 103 16.06 -12.56 -20.93
C GLY A 103 16.47 -12.57 -19.45
N LEU A 104 16.45 -11.43 -18.77
CA LEU A 104 16.67 -11.35 -17.32
C LEU A 104 15.44 -11.80 -16.53
N ARG A 105 15.59 -11.87 -15.19
CA ARG A 105 14.49 -12.17 -14.28
C ARG A 105 13.36 -11.16 -14.48
N ARG A 106 12.12 -11.65 -14.61
CA ARG A 106 10.93 -10.82 -14.86
C ARG A 106 10.75 -9.66 -13.88
N THR A 107 11.12 -9.86 -12.62
CA THR A 107 11.01 -8.84 -11.56
C THR A 107 11.91 -7.63 -11.79
N LEU A 108 13.02 -7.78 -12.53
CA LEU A 108 13.91 -6.67 -12.83
C LEU A 108 13.26 -5.66 -13.79
N TYR A 109 12.37 -6.12 -14.68
CA TYR A 109 11.66 -5.26 -15.62
C TYR A 109 10.46 -4.52 -15.01
N PHE A 110 10.23 -4.67 -13.70
CA PHE A 110 9.17 -3.95 -13.02
C PHE A 110 9.66 -2.56 -12.60
N LYS A 111 8.97 -1.52 -13.08
CA LYS A 111 9.21 -0.12 -12.71
C LYS A 111 8.22 0.27 -11.64
N ASP A 112 8.66 0.49 -10.41
CA ASP A 112 7.84 1.11 -9.38
C ASP A 112 7.96 2.64 -9.43
N ASP A 113 6.90 3.31 -8.98
CA ASP A 113 6.90 4.75 -8.65
C ASP A 113 5.85 4.99 -7.55
N ASP A 114 5.86 4.14 -6.52
CA ASP A 114 4.84 4.09 -5.47
C ASP A 114 5.31 4.87 -4.23
N TYR A 115 4.63 5.97 -3.90
CA TYR A 115 4.97 6.80 -2.74
C TYR A 115 4.98 6.03 -1.42
N ARG A 116 4.18 4.96 -1.32
CA ARG A 116 4.09 4.14 -0.11
C ARG A 116 5.39 3.37 0.10
N LEU A 117 6.01 2.86 -0.97
CA LEU A 117 7.34 2.23 -0.90
C LEU A 117 8.44 3.25 -0.63
N SER A 118 8.28 4.50 -1.09
CA SER A 118 9.23 5.57 -0.75
C SER A 118 9.33 5.77 0.76
N PHE A 119 8.18 5.83 1.44
CA PHE A 119 8.15 5.94 2.90
C PHE A 119 8.58 4.66 3.61
N LEU A 120 8.06 3.49 3.19
CA LEU A 120 8.31 2.22 3.90
C LEU A 120 9.73 1.67 3.70
N HIS A 121 10.33 1.91 2.54
CA HIS A 121 11.60 1.26 2.14
C HIS A 121 12.65 2.23 1.60
N GLY A 122 12.35 3.53 1.50
CA GLY A 122 13.29 4.51 0.98
C GLY A 122 13.43 4.50 -0.55
N ASN A 123 12.47 3.92 -1.27
CA ASN A 123 12.49 3.94 -2.74
C ASN A 123 12.42 5.38 -3.26
N PHE A 124 13.20 5.67 -4.30
CA PHE A 124 13.13 6.97 -4.96
C PHE A 124 11.94 7.00 -5.92
N ILE A 125 11.12 8.04 -5.80
CA ILE A 125 9.96 8.27 -6.65
C ILE A 125 10.13 9.56 -7.45
N THR A 126 9.36 9.70 -8.52
CA THR A 126 9.40 10.86 -9.42
C THR A 126 8.25 11.82 -9.22
N LEU A 127 7.23 11.43 -8.43
CA LEU A 127 5.94 12.12 -8.24
C LEU A 127 5.09 12.28 -9.51
N ASN A 128 5.60 11.97 -10.69
CA ASN A 128 4.86 12.12 -11.96
C ASN A 128 3.63 11.21 -12.04
N ASN A 129 3.65 10.08 -11.35
CA ASN A 129 2.57 9.11 -11.31
C ASN A 129 1.57 9.37 -10.18
N LEU A 130 1.79 10.41 -9.36
CA LEU A 130 0.96 10.72 -8.21
C LEU A 130 -0.35 11.36 -8.67
N THR A 131 -1.46 10.76 -8.24
CA THR A 131 -2.80 11.32 -8.42
C THR A 131 -3.15 12.33 -7.33
N GLU A 132 -4.13 13.20 -7.58
CA GLU A 132 -4.61 14.17 -6.59
C GLU A 132 -5.04 13.48 -5.28
N GLU A 133 -5.79 12.39 -5.38
CA GLU A 133 -6.26 11.60 -4.23
C GLU A 133 -5.10 11.05 -3.39
N GLU A 134 -3.99 10.71 -4.03
CA GLU A 134 -2.80 10.22 -3.33
C GLU A 134 -2.00 11.35 -2.69
N ALA A 135 -1.92 12.51 -3.35
CA ALA A 135 -1.35 13.71 -2.77
C ALA A 135 -2.12 14.11 -1.49
N GLU A 136 -3.46 14.11 -1.55
CA GLU A 136 -4.32 14.33 -0.38
C GLU A 136 -4.06 13.30 0.72
N ARG A 137 -3.91 12.02 0.37
CA ARG A 137 -3.56 10.97 1.34
C ARG A 137 -2.20 11.21 1.98
N ILE A 138 -1.17 11.56 1.21
CA ILE A 138 0.16 11.88 1.75
C ILE A 138 0.06 12.99 2.80
N VAL A 139 -0.71 14.03 2.52
CA VAL A 139 -0.94 15.14 3.46
C VAL A 139 -1.73 14.66 4.68
N LYS A 140 -2.86 13.97 4.47
CA LYS A 140 -3.75 13.49 5.53
C LYS A 140 -3.02 12.60 6.54
N PHE A 141 -2.23 11.65 6.04
CA PHE A 141 -1.47 10.70 6.86
C PHE A 141 -0.08 11.23 7.25
N ARG A 142 0.30 12.43 6.79
CA ARG A 142 1.63 13.03 6.99
C ARG A 142 2.76 12.07 6.61
N ILE A 143 2.63 11.41 5.45
CA ILE A 143 3.61 10.43 4.97
C ILE A 143 4.91 11.17 4.58
N SER A 144 5.91 11.08 5.45
CA SER A 144 7.20 11.74 5.30
C SER A 144 8.28 11.01 6.12
N PRO A 145 9.49 10.76 5.59
CA PRO A 145 10.05 11.35 4.37
C PRO A 145 9.57 10.67 3.07
N LEU A 146 9.61 11.44 1.98
CA LEU A 146 9.52 10.93 0.61
C LEU A 146 10.83 11.24 -0.12
N TYR A 147 11.42 10.22 -0.73
CA TYR A 147 12.68 10.34 -1.46
C TYR A 147 12.37 10.63 -2.93
N VAL A 148 12.60 11.86 -3.35
CA VAL A 148 12.19 12.31 -4.70
C VAL A 148 13.40 12.45 -5.61
N SER A 149 13.36 11.79 -6.77
CA SER A 149 14.30 11.98 -7.87
C SER A 149 13.75 13.01 -8.85
N LEU A 150 14.48 14.12 -9.03
CA LEU A 150 14.08 15.23 -9.90
C LEU A 150 14.36 14.98 -11.39
N GLN A 151 15.01 13.87 -11.72
CA GLN A 151 15.30 13.49 -13.11
C GLN A 151 14.16 12.63 -13.64
N SER A 152 13.07 13.26 -14.06
CA SER A 152 11.91 12.58 -14.65
C SER A 152 11.23 13.46 -15.70
N PHE A 153 10.68 12.84 -16.74
CA PHE A 153 9.80 13.52 -17.70
C PHE A 153 8.40 12.91 -17.64
N PRO A 154 7.33 13.72 -17.73
CA PRO A 154 5.98 13.20 -17.76
C PRO A 154 5.78 12.30 -18.98
N ALA A 155 4.93 11.28 -18.85
CA ALA A 155 4.57 10.37 -19.95
C ALA A 155 4.00 11.11 -21.18
N ASN A 156 3.42 12.29 -20.98
CA ASN A 156 2.93 13.18 -22.03
C ASN A 156 3.66 14.53 -21.92
N GLY A 157 4.53 14.86 -22.89
CA GLY A 157 5.43 16.03 -22.89
C GLY A 157 4.77 17.42 -22.93
N TYR A 158 3.82 17.71 -22.05
CA TYR A 158 3.05 18.97 -22.03
C TYR A 158 3.67 20.09 -21.18
N ILE A 159 4.78 19.86 -20.48
CA ILE A 159 5.32 20.90 -19.57
C ILE A 159 6.07 22.02 -20.30
N PHE A 160 6.44 21.86 -21.58
CA PHE A 160 7.11 22.92 -22.33
C PHE A 160 6.19 23.92 -23.07
N SER A 161 4.88 23.69 -23.16
CA SER A 161 4.01 24.57 -23.96
C SER A 161 3.32 25.69 -23.17
N ARG A 162 3.44 25.74 -21.84
CA ARG A 162 2.68 26.69 -20.99
C ARG A 162 3.51 27.80 -20.33
N TYR A 163 4.84 27.69 -20.33
CA TYR A 163 5.76 28.65 -19.70
C TYR A 163 6.83 29.23 -20.63
N LEU A 164 6.70 29.01 -21.95
CA LEU A 164 7.50 29.68 -22.99
C LEU A 164 6.62 30.61 -23.84
N ARG A 165 5.89 31.52 -23.17
CA ARG A 165 5.37 32.74 -23.77
C ARG A 165 5.75 33.93 -22.91
#